data_AF-A0A660LX77-F1
#
_entry.id   AF-A0A660LX77-F1
#
_cell.length_a   1.000
_cell.length_b   1.000
_cell.length_c   1.000
_cell.angle_alpha   90.00
_cell.angle_beta   90.00
_cell.angle_gamma   90.00
#
_symmetry.space_group_name_H-M   'P 1'
#
loop_
_entity.id
_entity.type
_entity.pdbx_description
1 polymer ?
#
loop_
_entity_poly.entity_id
_entity_poly.type
_entity_poly.pdbx_seq_one_letter_code
_entity_poly.pdbx_strand_id
1 'polypeptide(L)'
;NIARGEEVVEAEIGHPDRNVKLPPESVANTDMVSDLYVRAIESGNTNVQVVHTGRMNNKTIAMATAMPILAESAGLNCEDVIHTPDAQIRKLVARTRVDLNDLMHEVDADPTMQDMQVCTRALRRIYEARGVDPDIASPSELTDALLDEYEKYPRISTSTLMREQMLKNVAEKLRSEGKSEKEINEVVGKLDEFTDEEPDSVDTVTNFTNSIPIILSKQLIKEGYDADEVGLMSTEQKMELLADTEMTAVFVADIAHMPRVMWLADYLMPDNFKLVFVESRTDLDEDALQKSMEREERSLNLTRNWLPNQMGTRNPAKVSKLADEAYWGKGSISNREINASIQQAK
;
A
#
# COMPACT_ATOMS: atom_id res chain seq x y z
N ASN A 1 -5.94 -6.29 -16.72
CA ASN A 1 -6.64 -6.78 -15.51
C ASN A 1 -6.19 -5.96 -14.32
N ILE A 2 -6.87 -4.85 -14.07
CA ILE A 2 -6.50 -3.89 -13.02
C ILE A 2 -7.41 -4.20 -11.82
N ALA A 3 -6.81 -4.63 -10.70
CA ALA A 3 -7.50 -4.62 -9.43
C ALA A 3 -8.15 -3.24 -9.24
N ARG A 4 -9.47 -3.17 -9.01
CA ARG A 4 -10.13 -1.89 -8.70
C ARG A 4 -9.39 -1.29 -7.50
N GLY A 5 -8.67 -0.21 -7.75
CA GLY A 5 -7.93 0.50 -6.72
C GLY A 5 -8.83 1.31 -5.81
N GLU A 6 -8.21 2.10 -4.94
CA GLU A 6 -8.88 3.11 -4.14
C GLU A 6 -9.87 3.93 -4.98
N GLU A 7 -11.06 4.13 -4.43
CA GLU A 7 -12.08 4.96 -5.06
C GLU A 7 -11.70 6.42 -4.86
N VAL A 8 -11.30 7.07 -5.95
CA VAL A 8 -11.05 8.51 -5.95
C VAL A 8 -12.38 9.25 -5.96
N VAL A 9 -12.54 10.14 -4.98
CA VAL A 9 -13.71 11.00 -4.77
C VAL A 9 -13.31 12.48 -4.83
N GLU A 10 -14.29 13.37 -4.84
CA GLU A 10 -14.02 14.80 -4.72
C GLU A 10 -13.26 15.08 -3.42
N ALA A 11 -12.17 15.86 -3.52
CA ALA A 11 -11.31 16.15 -2.39
C ALA A 11 -12.01 16.99 -1.32
N GLU A 12 -11.69 16.77 -0.06
CA GLU A 12 -12.19 17.60 1.04
C GLU A 12 -11.75 19.07 0.87
N ILE A 13 -12.64 20.02 1.23
CA ILE A 13 -12.35 21.45 1.09
C ILE A 13 -11.14 21.82 1.96
N GLY A 14 -10.09 22.34 1.33
CA GLY A 14 -8.84 22.70 2.00
C GLY A 14 -7.85 21.55 2.18
N HIS A 15 -8.20 20.33 1.76
CA HIS A 15 -7.35 19.14 1.83
C HIS A 15 -7.34 18.40 0.48
N PRO A 16 -6.61 18.91 -0.53
CA PRO A 16 -6.56 18.32 -1.89
C PRO A 16 -6.04 16.89 -1.94
N ASP A 17 -5.28 16.48 -0.93
CA ASP A 17 -4.76 15.14 -0.69
C ASP A 17 -5.86 14.16 -0.24
N ARG A 18 -6.95 14.67 0.34
CA ARG A 18 -8.06 13.86 0.85
C ARG A 18 -9.09 13.60 -0.22
N ASN A 19 -8.68 12.85 -1.24
CA ASN A 19 -9.51 12.48 -2.40
C ASN A 19 -9.81 10.97 -2.45
N VAL A 20 -9.74 10.28 -1.32
CA VAL A 20 -9.99 8.83 -1.23
C VAL A 20 -11.11 8.55 -0.26
N LYS A 21 -12.01 7.65 -0.64
CA LYS A 21 -13.03 7.13 0.24
C LYS A 21 -12.63 5.76 0.77
N LEU A 22 -12.66 5.58 2.09
CA LEU A 22 -12.49 4.26 2.70
C LEU A 22 -13.58 3.31 2.20
N PRO A 23 -13.20 2.13 1.67
CA PRO A 23 -14.15 1.08 1.37
C PRO A 23 -14.93 0.68 2.62
N PRO A 24 -16.22 0.31 2.49
CA PRO A 24 -17.02 -0.11 3.63
C PRO A 24 -16.37 -1.25 4.44
N GLU A 25 -15.67 -2.17 3.79
CA GLU A 25 -14.92 -3.27 4.40
C GLU A 25 -13.75 -2.75 5.27
N SER A 26 -13.01 -1.76 4.77
CA SER A 26 -11.93 -1.11 5.54
C SER A 26 -12.45 -0.39 6.77
N VAL A 27 -13.60 0.31 6.65
CA VAL A 27 -14.25 0.96 7.80
C VAL A 27 -14.60 -0.06 8.87
N ALA A 28 -15.25 -1.17 8.50
CA ALA A 28 -15.60 -2.20 9.48
C ALA A 28 -14.38 -2.90 10.09
N ASN A 29 -13.35 -3.19 9.30
CA ASN A 29 -12.10 -3.72 9.83
C ASN A 29 -11.55 -2.77 10.90
N THR A 30 -11.50 -1.47 10.61
CA THR A 30 -11.03 -0.46 11.55
C THR A 30 -11.92 -0.35 12.79
N ASP A 31 -13.24 -0.38 12.66
CA ASP A 31 -14.17 -0.36 13.79
C ASP A 31 -13.95 -1.56 14.72
N MET A 32 -13.82 -2.76 14.14
CA MET A 32 -13.53 -3.99 14.88
C MET A 32 -12.16 -3.94 15.58
N VAL A 33 -11.12 -3.48 14.88
CA VAL A 33 -9.78 -3.30 15.47
C VAL A 33 -9.81 -2.28 16.61
N SER A 34 -10.57 -1.20 16.47
CA SER A 34 -10.76 -0.18 17.52
C SER A 34 -11.38 -0.78 18.79
N ASP A 35 -12.43 -1.60 18.63
CA ASP A 35 -13.09 -2.27 19.73
C ASP A 35 -12.17 -3.29 20.42
N LEU A 36 -11.47 -4.12 19.64
CA LEU A 36 -10.50 -5.10 20.14
C LEU A 36 -9.36 -4.42 20.92
N TYR A 37 -8.84 -3.30 20.41
CA TYR A 37 -7.78 -2.56 21.08
C TYR A 37 -8.22 -2.05 22.45
N VAL A 38 -9.40 -1.41 22.53
CA VAL A 38 -9.94 -0.92 23.81
C VAL A 38 -10.11 -2.08 24.81
N ARG A 39 -10.70 -3.20 24.38
CA ARG A 39 -10.85 -4.39 25.23
C ARG A 39 -9.50 -4.96 25.69
N ALA A 40 -8.49 -4.95 24.83
CA ALA A 40 -7.15 -5.42 25.19
C ALA A 40 -6.55 -4.54 26.30
N ILE A 41 -6.61 -3.22 26.15
CA ILE A 41 -6.11 -2.28 27.17
C ILE A 41 -6.89 -2.44 28.48
N GLU A 42 -8.23 -2.56 28.43
CA GLU A 42 -9.07 -2.78 29.61
C GLU A 42 -8.74 -4.09 30.36
N SER A 43 -8.35 -5.14 29.62
CA SER A 43 -7.89 -6.39 30.20
C SER A 43 -6.48 -6.31 30.80
N GLY A 44 -5.82 -5.14 30.72
CA GLY A 44 -4.46 -4.90 31.18
C GLY A 44 -3.38 -5.24 30.16
N ASN A 45 -3.74 -5.63 28.93
CA ASN A 45 -2.78 -5.86 27.87
C ASN A 45 -2.43 -4.53 27.17
N THR A 46 -1.34 -3.91 27.59
CA THR A 46 -0.80 -2.68 27.00
C THR A 46 0.22 -2.92 25.90
N ASN A 47 0.45 -4.17 25.53
CA ASN A 47 1.43 -4.57 24.51
C ASN A 47 0.71 -5.00 23.23
N VAL A 48 0.04 -4.06 22.59
CA VAL A 48 -0.72 -4.29 21.35
C VAL A 48 -0.16 -3.39 20.26
N GLN A 49 0.32 -4.01 19.18
CA GLN A 49 0.69 -3.33 17.95
C GLN A 49 -0.41 -3.53 16.92
N VAL A 50 -0.68 -2.50 16.14
CA VAL A 50 -1.67 -2.52 15.06
C VAL A 50 -0.98 -2.21 13.75
N VAL A 51 -1.30 -2.96 12.69
CA VAL A 51 -0.82 -2.66 11.34
C VAL A 51 -2.02 -2.53 10.42
N HIS A 52 -2.23 -1.35 9.85
CA HIS A 52 -3.23 -1.14 8.81
C HIS A 52 -2.59 -1.30 7.43
N THR A 53 -3.12 -2.22 6.62
CA THR A 53 -2.69 -2.42 5.24
C THR A 53 -3.62 -1.64 4.29
N GLY A 54 -3.04 -0.76 3.48
CA GLY A 54 -3.70 -0.02 2.45
C GLY A 54 -3.83 -0.83 1.15
N ARG A 55 -4.53 -0.25 0.17
CA ARG A 55 -4.69 -0.83 -1.16
C ARG A 55 -4.17 0.11 -2.23
N MET A 56 -2.88 0.05 -2.51
CA MET A 56 -2.31 0.71 -3.67
C MET A 56 -2.74 0.00 -4.97
N ASN A 57 -2.89 0.76 -6.05
CA ASN A 57 -3.25 0.19 -7.34
C ASN A 57 -2.17 0.50 -8.40
N ASN A 58 -2.17 -0.30 -9.47
CA ASN A 58 -1.19 -0.16 -10.56
C ASN A 58 -1.11 1.24 -11.18
N LYS A 59 -2.25 1.92 -11.33
CA LYS A 59 -2.32 3.29 -11.84
C LYS A 59 -1.77 4.29 -10.83
N THR A 60 -2.05 4.06 -9.54
CA THR A 60 -1.46 4.82 -8.44
C THR A 60 0.05 4.72 -8.48
N ILE A 61 0.61 3.52 -8.59
CA ILE A 61 2.07 3.32 -8.67
C ILE A 61 2.65 4.06 -9.89
N ALA A 62 2.01 3.95 -11.06
CA ALA A 62 2.47 4.63 -12.27
C ALA A 62 2.47 6.15 -12.10
N MET A 63 1.41 6.74 -11.54
CA MET A 63 1.32 8.18 -11.32
C MET A 63 2.27 8.65 -10.21
N ALA A 64 2.39 7.91 -9.10
CA ALA A 64 3.35 8.19 -8.04
C ALA A 64 4.80 8.19 -8.58
N THR A 65 5.11 7.22 -9.45
CA THR A 65 6.42 7.13 -10.13
C THR A 65 6.63 8.26 -11.14
N ALA A 66 5.57 8.72 -11.83
CA ALA A 66 5.64 9.84 -12.77
C ALA A 66 5.55 11.22 -12.10
N MET A 67 5.31 11.27 -10.78
CA MET A 67 5.13 12.52 -10.01
C MET A 67 6.27 13.53 -10.19
N PRO A 68 7.56 13.12 -10.24
CA PRO A 68 8.66 14.07 -10.45
C PRO A 68 8.54 14.86 -11.76
N ILE A 69 8.05 14.23 -12.83
CA ILE A 69 7.85 14.89 -14.12
C ILE A 69 6.70 15.91 -14.04
N LEU A 70 5.62 15.57 -13.33
CA LEU A 70 4.52 16.51 -13.09
C LEU A 70 4.98 17.70 -12.22
N ALA A 71 5.78 17.44 -11.18
CA ALA A 71 6.33 18.46 -10.32
C ALA A 71 7.21 19.44 -11.11
N GLU A 72 8.11 18.93 -11.94
CA GLU A 72 8.95 19.73 -12.82
C GLU A 72 8.10 20.54 -13.83
N SER A 73 7.10 19.90 -14.43
CA SER A 73 6.15 20.57 -15.34
C SER A 73 5.36 21.68 -14.65
N ALA A 74 5.05 21.53 -13.36
CA ALA A 74 4.34 22.53 -12.56
C ALA A 74 5.28 23.58 -11.92
N GLY A 75 6.60 23.37 -11.96
CA GLY A 75 7.57 24.19 -11.23
C GLY A 75 7.41 24.10 -9.69
N LEU A 76 7.09 22.90 -9.19
CA LEU A 76 6.87 22.58 -7.79
C LEU A 76 7.87 21.52 -7.29
N ASN A 77 8.00 21.39 -5.98
CA ASN A 77 8.62 20.18 -5.40
C ASN A 77 7.61 19.03 -5.44
N CYS A 78 8.08 17.78 -5.44
CA CYS A 78 7.21 16.59 -5.48
C CYS A 78 6.19 16.55 -4.33
N GLU A 79 6.63 16.87 -3.12
CA GLU A 79 5.75 16.91 -1.92
C GLU A 79 4.65 17.96 -2.03
N ASP A 80 4.91 19.08 -2.71
CA ASP A 80 3.92 20.15 -2.87
C ASP A 80 2.82 19.74 -3.86
N VAL A 81 3.11 18.81 -4.79
CA VAL A 81 2.15 18.40 -5.82
C VAL A 81 0.91 17.80 -5.20
N ILE A 82 1.05 16.83 -4.28
CA ILE A 82 -0.10 16.12 -3.69
C ILE A 82 -1.02 17.04 -2.87
N HIS A 83 -0.50 18.17 -2.38
CA HIS A 83 -1.26 19.17 -1.64
C HIS A 83 -1.76 20.34 -2.51
N THR A 84 -1.53 20.29 -3.82
CA THR A 84 -1.95 21.34 -4.74
C THR A 84 -3.28 20.97 -5.43
N PRO A 85 -4.31 21.84 -5.38
CA PRO A 85 -5.58 21.61 -6.06
C PRO A 85 -5.42 21.40 -7.57
N ASP A 86 -6.27 20.56 -8.17
CA ASP A 86 -6.25 20.24 -9.60
C ASP A 86 -6.23 21.47 -10.50
N ALA A 87 -7.12 22.43 -10.22
CA ALA A 87 -7.20 23.69 -10.97
C ALA A 87 -5.88 24.50 -10.92
N GLN A 88 -5.16 24.43 -9.80
CA GLN A 88 -3.88 25.12 -9.64
C GLN A 88 -2.76 24.38 -10.36
N ILE A 89 -2.69 23.04 -10.26
CA ILE A 89 -1.72 22.23 -11.03
C ILE A 89 -1.89 22.48 -12.53
N ARG A 90 -3.13 22.43 -13.06
CA ARG A 90 -3.41 22.70 -14.48
C ARG A 90 -2.91 24.09 -14.91
N LYS A 91 -3.12 25.12 -14.08
CA LYS A 91 -2.64 26.49 -14.34
C LYS A 91 -1.10 26.58 -14.32
N LEU A 92 -0.45 25.88 -13.42
CA LEU A 92 1.01 25.88 -13.28
C LEU A 92 1.67 25.19 -14.48
N VAL A 93 1.21 24.00 -14.85
CA VAL A 93 1.71 23.27 -16.02
C VAL A 93 1.58 24.09 -17.30
N ALA A 94 0.43 24.72 -17.52
CA ALA A 94 0.21 25.61 -18.66
C ALA A 94 1.15 26.84 -18.70
N ARG A 95 1.69 27.26 -17.54
CA ARG A 95 2.60 28.40 -17.43
C ARG A 95 4.05 28.01 -17.70
N THR A 96 4.50 26.87 -17.21
CA THR A 96 5.90 26.42 -17.36
C THR A 96 6.22 26.04 -18.80
N ARG A 97 5.22 25.53 -19.55
CA ARG A 97 5.35 25.13 -20.96
C ARG A 97 6.46 24.10 -21.21
N VAL A 98 6.64 23.17 -20.27
CA VAL A 98 7.52 22.02 -20.46
C VAL A 98 6.94 21.15 -21.58
N ASP A 99 7.76 20.86 -22.58
CA ASP A 99 7.39 19.89 -23.62
C ASP A 99 7.72 18.49 -23.09
N LEU A 100 6.66 17.75 -22.72
CA LEU A 100 6.77 16.41 -22.16
C LEU A 100 7.38 15.41 -23.16
N ASN A 101 7.18 15.62 -24.47
CA ASN A 101 7.74 14.76 -25.50
C ASN A 101 9.26 14.94 -25.58
N ASP A 102 9.71 16.19 -25.69
CA ASP A 102 11.14 16.52 -25.72
C ASP A 102 11.85 16.06 -24.43
N LEU A 103 11.23 16.27 -23.26
CA LEU A 103 11.76 15.82 -21.97
C LEU A 103 11.97 14.30 -21.95
N MET A 104 10.96 13.53 -22.40
CA MET A 104 11.05 12.08 -22.44
C MET A 104 12.18 11.62 -23.38
N HIS A 105 12.31 12.24 -24.56
CA HIS A 105 13.38 11.90 -25.50
C HIS A 105 14.77 12.24 -24.95
N GLU A 106 14.93 13.37 -24.26
CA GLU A 106 16.20 13.75 -23.64
C GLU A 106 16.62 12.76 -22.55
N VAL A 107 15.71 12.44 -21.62
CA VAL A 107 15.97 11.51 -20.51
C VAL A 107 16.20 10.09 -21.01
N ASP A 108 15.41 9.62 -21.99
CA ASP A 108 15.54 8.27 -22.53
C ASP A 108 16.86 8.10 -23.33
N ALA A 109 17.43 9.18 -23.87
CA ALA A 109 18.69 9.17 -24.60
C ALA A 109 19.95 9.25 -23.70
N ASP A 110 19.83 9.73 -22.46
CA ASP A 110 20.96 9.88 -21.54
C ASP A 110 21.08 8.70 -20.56
N PRO A 111 22.07 7.81 -20.72
CA PRO A 111 22.25 6.65 -19.84
C PRO A 111 22.66 7.00 -18.40
N THR A 112 22.99 8.28 -18.12
CA THR A 112 23.29 8.77 -16.77
C THR A 112 22.06 9.19 -15.98
N MET A 113 20.90 9.33 -16.65
CA MET A 113 19.62 9.74 -16.05
C MET A 113 18.74 8.54 -15.65
N GLN A 114 19.33 7.46 -15.14
CA GLN A 114 18.62 6.19 -14.88
C GLN A 114 17.40 6.35 -13.97
N ASP A 115 17.50 7.20 -12.94
CA ASP A 115 16.38 7.43 -12.01
C ASP A 115 15.21 8.12 -12.72
N MET A 116 15.48 9.11 -13.58
CA MET A 116 14.45 9.79 -14.37
C MET A 116 13.88 8.92 -15.49
N GLN A 117 14.66 7.96 -16.02
CA GLN A 117 14.16 6.97 -16.97
C GLN A 117 13.11 6.03 -16.36
N VAL A 118 13.07 5.86 -15.03
CA VAL A 118 11.97 5.16 -14.36
C VAL A 118 10.70 6.00 -14.47
N CYS A 119 10.79 7.31 -14.24
CA CYS A 119 9.69 8.25 -14.33
C CYS A 119 9.12 8.33 -15.76
N THR A 120 9.97 8.42 -16.80
CA THR A 120 9.51 8.48 -18.20
C THR A 120 8.82 7.20 -18.65
N ARG A 121 9.30 6.03 -18.21
CA ARG A 121 8.62 4.75 -18.46
C ARG A 121 7.27 4.67 -17.78
N ALA A 122 7.14 5.17 -16.55
CA ALA A 122 5.86 5.25 -15.87
C ALA A 122 4.89 6.19 -16.60
N LEU A 123 5.38 7.33 -17.07
CA LEU A 123 4.62 8.28 -17.87
C LEU A 123 4.13 7.68 -19.20
N ARG A 124 4.99 6.96 -19.95
CA ARG A 124 4.59 6.21 -21.16
C ARG A 124 3.46 5.23 -20.89
N ARG A 125 3.50 4.50 -19.77
CA ARG A 125 2.41 3.57 -19.38
C ARG A 125 1.10 4.29 -19.09
N ILE A 126 1.15 5.48 -18.49
CA ILE A 126 -0.05 6.32 -18.29
C ILE A 126 -0.68 6.66 -19.64
N TYR A 127 0.13 7.06 -20.62
CA TYR A 127 -0.33 7.38 -21.97
C TYR A 127 -0.90 6.17 -22.70
N GLU A 128 -0.17 5.05 -22.71
CA GLU A 128 -0.63 3.79 -23.32
C GLU A 128 -1.96 3.32 -22.72
N ALA A 129 -2.11 3.39 -21.39
CA ALA A 129 -3.35 3.03 -20.71
C ALA A 129 -4.54 3.92 -21.08
N ARG A 130 -4.28 5.10 -21.63
CA ARG A 130 -5.27 6.06 -22.14
C ARG A 130 -5.42 6.02 -23.66
N GLY A 131 -4.67 5.14 -24.35
CA GLY A 131 -4.66 5.06 -25.80
C GLY A 131 -3.99 6.27 -26.48
N VAL A 132 -3.13 6.98 -25.76
CA VAL A 132 -2.33 8.09 -26.27
C VAL A 132 -0.95 7.55 -26.62
N ASP A 133 -0.53 7.70 -27.87
CA ASP A 133 0.80 7.32 -28.32
C ASP A 133 1.78 8.48 -28.09
N PRO A 134 2.75 8.35 -27.17
CA PRO A 134 3.65 9.44 -26.79
C PRO A 134 4.51 9.96 -27.93
N ASP A 135 4.79 9.15 -28.94
CA ASP A 135 5.75 9.51 -30.00
C ASP A 135 5.08 10.31 -31.14
N ILE A 136 3.74 10.37 -31.18
CA ILE A 136 2.98 11.08 -32.21
C ILE A 136 1.98 12.11 -31.66
N ALA A 137 1.59 12.01 -30.39
CA ALA A 137 0.62 12.91 -29.78
C ALA A 137 1.17 14.34 -29.64
N SER A 138 0.26 15.32 -29.71
CA SER A 138 0.62 16.72 -29.50
C SER A 138 1.01 16.98 -28.04
N PRO A 139 1.84 18.00 -27.75
CA PRO A 139 2.20 18.38 -26.38
C PRO A 139 0.97 18.64 -25.47
N SER A 140 -0.12 19.19 -26.03
CA SER A 140 -1.38 19.36 -25.32
C SER A 140 -2.05 18.05 -24.95
N GLU A 141 -2.08 17.06 -25.86
CA GLU A 141 -2.67 15.75 -25.56
C GLU A 141 -1.90 15.00 -24.48
N LEU A 142 -0.56 15.08 -24.50
CA LEU A 142 0.30 14.51 -23.45
C LEU A 142 0.08 15.18 -22.10
N THR A 143 -0.04 16.52 -22.11
CA THR A 143 -0.30 17.30 -20.91
C THR A 143 -1.67 16.96 -20.31
N ASP A 144 -2.71 16.92 -21.14
CA ASP A 144 -4.08 16.59 -20.71
C ASP A 144 -4.16 15.16 -20.17
N ALA A 145 -3.51 14.19 -20.83
CA ALA A 145 -3.49 12.81 -20.38
C ALA A 145 -2.81 12.64 -19.01
N LEU A 146 -1.71 13.36 -18.76
CA LEU A 146 -1.02 13.37 -17.46
C LEU A 146 -1.89 14.02 -16.37
N LEU A 147 -2.46 15.20 -16.64
CA LEU A 147 -3.28 15.94 -15.69
C LEU A 147 -4.56 15.19 -15.31
N ASP A 148 -5.19 14.54 -16.27
CA ASP A 148 -6.34 13.71 -16.00
C ASP A 148 -5.99 12.45 -15.20
N GLU A 149 -4.76 11.93 -15.28
CA GLU A 149 -4.32 10.81 -14.43
C GLU A 149 -4.08 11.30 -13.00
N TYR A 150 -3.44 12.46 -12.86
CA TYR A 150 -3.27 13.14 -11.58
C TYR A 150 -4.60 13.45 -10.86
N GLU A 151 -5.65 13.83 -11.60
CA GLU A 151 -6.99 14.07 -11.04
C GLU A 151 -7.63 12.77 -10.51
N LYS A 152 -7.29 11.63 -11.11
CA LYS A 152 -7.84 10.30 -10.77
C LYS A 152 -6.90 9.46 -9.92
N TYR A 153 -5.83 10.07 -9.41
CA TYR A 153 -4.83 9.43 -8.58
C TYR A 153 -5.20 9.58 -7.09
N PRO A 154 -5.26 8.49 -6.31
CA PRO A 154 -5.45 8.59 -4.88
C PRO A 154 -4.19 9.18 -4.24
N ARG A 155 -4.35 10.30 -3.51
CA ARG A 155 -3.22 11.07 -2.94
C ARG A 155 -2.92 10.71 -1.50
N ILE A 156 -3.82 9.97 -0.85
CA ILE A 156 -3.68 9.48 0.51
C ILE A 156 -3.98 7.99 0.55
N SER A 157 -3.19 7.23 1.30
CA SER A 157 -3.41 5.80 1.43
C SER A 157 -4.63 5.48 2.29
N THR A 158 -5.34 4.42 1.94
CA THR A 158 -6.40 3.85 2.77
C THR A 158 -5.90 3.42 4.15
N SER A 159 -4.65 2.96 4.30
CA SER A 159 -4.07 2.66 5.62
C SER A 159 -3.96 3.91 6.51
N THR A 160 -3.62 5.06 5.93
CA THR A 160 -3.57 6.34 6.66
C THR A 160 -4.96 6.74 7.14
N LEU A 161 -5.95 6.69 6.25
CA LEU A 161 -7.33 6.96 6.61
C LEU A 161 -7.86 5.96 7.67
N MET A 162 -7.48 4.68 7.57
CA MET A 162 -7.83 3.65 8.57
C MET A 162 -7.20 3.93 9.93
N ARG A 163 -5.91 4.29 10.00
CA ARG A 163 -5.23 4.70 11.25
C ARG A 163 -5.95 5.88 11.89
N GLU A 164 -6.17 6.96 11.15
CA GLU A 164 -6.84 8.13 11.69
C GLU A 164 -8.26 7.83 12.19
N GLN A 165 -9.00 7.01 11.44
CA GLN A 165 -10.33 6.57 11.85
C GLN A 165 -10.26 5.75 13.13
N MET A 166 -9.26 4.86 13.28
CA MET A 166 -9.05 4.09 14.50
C MET A 166 -8.81 4.98 15.71
N LEU A 167 -7.92 5.97 15.59
CA LEU A 167 -7.61 6.91 16.67
C LEU A 167 -8.86 7.68 17.11
N LYS A 168 -9.66 8.14 16.15
CA LYS A 168 -10.95 8.81 16.41
C LYS A 168 -11.93 7.87 17.10
N ASN A 169 -12.12 6.66 16.60
CA ASN A 169 -13.03 5.67 17.16
C ASN A 169 -12.68 5.33 18.62
N VAL A 170 -11.40 5.09 18.91
CA VAL A 170 -10.93 4.80 20.27
C VAL A 170 -11.15 6.01 21.18
N ALA A 171 -10.84 7.21 20.72
CA ALA A 171 -11.07 8.43 21.50
C ALA A 171 -12.56 8.63 21.83
N GLU A 172 -13.44 8.44 20.86
CA GLU A 172 -14.89 8.57 21.03
C GLU A 172 -15.47 7.50 21.95
N LYS A 173 -15.01 6.25 21.82
CA LYS A 173 -15.43 5.16 22.70
C LYS A 173 -15.05 5.43 24.15
N LEU A 174 -13.79 5.77 24.41
CA LEU A 174 -13.32 6.11 25.77
C LEU A 174 -14.07 7.32 26.35
N ARG A 175 -14.37 8.33 25.51
CA ARG A 175 -15.19 9.48 25.91
C ARG A 175 -16.60 9.06 26.30
N SER A 176 -17.21 8.15 25.54
CA SER A 176 -18.55 7.61 25.84
C SER A 176 -18.59 6.80 27.14
N GLU A 177 -17.47 6.20 27.53
CA GLU A 177 -17.29 5.48 28.81
C GLU A 177 -16.98 6.42 29.99
N GLY A 178 -16.92 7.74 29.75
CA GLY A 178 -16.70 8.74 30.78
C GLY A 178 -15.24 8.93 31.20
N LYS A 179 -14.28 8.48 30.37
CA LYS A 179 -12.86 8.75 30.59
C LYS A 179 -12.55 10.24 30.47
N SER A 180 -11.58 10.71 31.23
CA SER A 180 -11.11 12.10 31.14
C SER A 180 -10.31 12.33 29.85
N GLU A 181 -10.29 13.57 29.34
CA GLU A 181 -9.48 13.94 28.17
C GLU A 181 -7.99 13.61 28.36
N LYS A 182 -7.48 13.65 29.60
CA LYS A 182 -6.10 13.24 29.89
C LYS A 182 -5.90 11.74 29.64
N GLU A 183 -6.79 10.89 30.15
CA GLU A 183 -6.72 9.44 29.93
C GLU A 183 -6.89 9.09 28.45
N ILE A 184 -7.82 9.76 27.76
CA ILE A 184 -8.04 9.59 26.33
C ILE A 184 -6.76 9.90 25.56
N ASN A 185 -6.14 11.06 25.80
CA ASN A 185 -4.91 11.46 25.11
C ASN A 185 -3.74 10.52 25.41
N GLU A 186 -3.62 9.99 26.63
CA GLU A 186 -2.60 9.00 26.97
C GLU A 186 -2.79 7.68 26.21
N VAL A 187 -4.03 7.18 26.11
CA VAL A 187 -4.32 5.92 25.39
C VAL A 187 -4.19 6.10 23.87
N VAL A 188 -4.72 7.20 23.33
CA VAL A 188 -4.68 7.51 21.90
C VAL A 188 -3.25 7.80 21.44
N GLY A 189 -2.47 8.55 22.23
CA GLY A 189 -1.07 8.81 21.91
C GLY A 189 -0.23 7.53 21.86
N LYS A 190 -0.45 6.60 22.80
CA LYS A 190 0.19 5.28 22.74
C LYS A 190 -0.29 4.44 21.57
N LEU A 191 -1.60 4.43 21.30
CA LEU A 191 -2.14 3.72 20.15
C LEU A 191 -1.50 4.23 18.86
N ASP A 192 -1.36 5.54 18.71
CA ASP A 192 -0.73 6.17 17.55
C ASP A 192 0.75 5.75 17.41
N GLU A 193 1.50 5.68 18.53
CA GLU A 193 2.88 5.19 18.56
C GLU A 193 2.99 3.71 18.16
N PHE A 194 2.01 2.89 18.52
CA PHE A 194 1.98 1.44 18.24
C PHE A 194 1.16 1.07 16.99
N THR A 195 0.72 2.04 16.20
CA THR A 195 0.02 1.81 14.94
C THR A 195 0.97 2.08 13.77
N ASP A 196 1.27 1.04 13.02
CA ASP A 196 2.03 1.12 11.78
C ASP A 196 1.07 1.10 10.57
N GLU A 197 1.53 1.70 9.48
CA GLU A 197 0.84 1.72 8.20
C GLU A 197 1.68 0.96 7.18
N GLU A 198 1.01 0.16 6.37
CA GLU A 198 1.59 -0.47 5.21
C GLU A 198 0.78 -0.02 3.98
N PRO A 199 1.18 1.08 3.31
CA PRO A 199 0.38 1.72 2.28
C PRO A 199 0.51 1.08 0.90
N ASP A 200 1.51 0.24 0.69
CA ASP A 200 1.99 -0.15 -0.64
C ASP A 200 1.42 -1.49 -1.13
N SER A 201 0.59 -2.14 -0.32
CA SER A 201 -0.02 -3.40 -0.71
C SER A 201 -1.03 -3.23 -1.84
N VAL A 202 -0.96 -4.12 -2.82
CA VAL A 202 -1.86 -4.15 -3.98
C VAL A 202 -2.90 -5.26 -3.91
N ASP A 203 -2.64 -6.30 -3.11
CA ASP A 203 -3.54 -7.43 -2.86
C ASP A 203 -3.30 -8.11 -1.51
N THR A 204 -4.08 -9.15 -1.21
CA THR A 204 -3.96 -9.89 0.06
C THR A 204 -2.60 -10.57 0.23
N VAL A 205 -1.90 -10.95 -0.84
CA VAL A 205 -0.54 -11.54 -0.70
C VAL A 205 0.42 -10.46 -0.24
N THR A 206 0.41 -9.30 -0.89
CA THR A 206 1.28 -8.18 -0.49
C THR A 206 0.98 -7.68 0.92
N ASN A 207 -0.29 -7.72 1.35
CA ASN A 207 -0.65 -7.39 2.74
C ASN A 207 0.20 -8.19 3.73
N PHE A 208 0.34 -9.51 3.51
CA PHE A 208 1.18 -10.35 4.36
C PHE A 208 2.67 -10.11 4.13
N THR A 209 3.12 -10.06 2.87
CA THR A 209 4.57 -9.99 2.61
C THR A 209 5.19 -8.68 3.02
N ASN A 210 4.41 -7.60 3.08
CA ASN A 210 4.86 -6.28 3.49
C ASN A 210 4.69 -6.07 5.00
N SER A 211 3.61 -6.59 5.61
CA SER A 211 3.37 -6.43 7.06
C SER A 211 4.23 -7.35 7.92
N ILE A 212 4.52 -8.59 7.50
CA ILE A 212 5.33 -9.53 8.30
C ILE A 212 6.71 -8.94 8.65
N PRO A 213 7.49 -8.39 7.69
CA PRO A 213 8.76 -7.74 8.01
C PRO A 213 8.63 -6.58 9.00
N ILE A 214 7.57 -5.77 8.91
CA ILE A 214 7.31 -4.64 9.84
C ILE A 214 7.10 -5.19 11.25
N ILE A 215 6.22 -6.17 11.40
CA ILE A 215 5.89 -6.81 12.69
C ILE A 215 7.15 -7.41 13.34
N LEU A 216 7.93 -8.20 12.59
CA LEU A 216 9.13 -8.83 13.11
C LEU A 216 10.20 -7.80 13.49
N SER A 217 10.37 -6.74 12.69
CA SER A 217 11.35 -5.69 12.97
C SER A 217 11.02 -4.95 14.27
N LYS A 218 9.74 -4.61 14.47
CA LYS A 218 9.26 -3.91 15.67
C LYS A 218 9.40 -4.76 16.92
N GLN A 219 9.11 -6.06 16.81
CA GLN A 219 9.33 -6.99 17.91
C GLN A 219 10.82 -7.08 18.30
N LEU A 220 11.74 -7.18 17.33
CA LEU A 220 13.17 -7.20 17.62
C LEU A 220 13.65 -5.89 18.27
N ILE A 221 13.25 -4.74 17.72
CA ILE A 221 13.60 -3.44 18.32
C ILE A 221 13.10 -3.35 19.76
N LYS A 222 11.90 -3.87 20.03
CA LYS A 222 11.32 -3.94 21.36
C LYS A 222 12.09 -4.89 22.30
N GLU A 223 12.69 -5.97 21.78
CA GLU A 223 13.59 -6.85 22.53
C GLU A 223 14.99 -6.24 22.76
N GLY A 224 15.26 -5.05 22.21
CA GLY A 224 16.47 -4.27 22.45
C GLY A 224 17.51 -4.34 21.33
N TYR A 225 17.16 -4.90 20.17
CA TYR A 225 18.02 -4.87 18.99
C TYR A 225 18.07 -3.45 18.39
N ASP A 226 19.21 -3.11 17.79
CA ASP A 226 19.40 -1.82 17.13
C ASP A 226 18.54 -1.72 15.85
N ALA A 227 17.89 -0.57 15.65
CA ALA A 227 16.95 -0.38 14.56
C ALA A 227 17.62 -0.39 13.17
N ASP A 228 18.85 0.13 13.06
CA ASP A 228 19.58 0.15 11.79
C ASP A 228 20.05 -1.26 11.43
N GLU A 229 20.52 -2.03 12.41
CA GLU A 229 20.87 -3.44 12.21
C GLU A 229 19.65 -4.27 11.79
N VAL A 230 18.52 -4.12 12.48
CA VAL A 230 17.27 -4.81 12.14
C VAL A 230 16.76 -4.41 10.75
N GLY A 231 16.93 -3.15 10.35
CA GLY A 231 16.58 -2.66 9.01
C GLY A 231 17.32 -3.38 7.88
N LEU A 232 18.56 -3.82 8.13
CA LEU A 232 19.39 -4.55 7.16
C LEU A 232 19.13 -6.06 7.15
N MET A 233 18.43 -6.59 8.16
CA MET A 233 18.14 -8.03 8.25
C MET A 233 17.07 -8.45 7.25
N SER A 234 17.30 -9.61 6.63
CA SER A 234 16.27 -10.34 5.90
C SER A 234 15.14 -10.81 6.84
N THR A 235 13.97 -11.07 6.27
CA THR A 235 12.83 -11.65 7.00
C THR A 235 13.22 -12.98 7.68
N GLU A 236 14.06 -13.79 7.04
CA GLU A 236 14.51 -15.08 7.58
C GLU A 236 15.37 -14.91 8.83
N GLN A 237 16.31 -13.96 8.81
CA GLN A 237 17.14 -13.65 9.98
C GLN A 237 16.27 -13.16 11.14
N LYS A 238 15.26 -12.32 10.85
CA LYS A 238 14.33 -11.84 11.87
C LYS A 238 13.52 -12.98 12.48
N MET A 239 13.04 -13.91 11.65
CA MET A 239 12.32 -15.11 12.11
C MET A 239 13.20 -16.03 12.95
N GLU A 240 14.46 -16.22 12.58
CA GLU A 240 15.41 -17.05 13.33
C GLU A 240 15.69 -16.47 14.71
N LEU A 241 15.89 -15.15 14.81
CA LEU A 241 16.10 -14.46 16.09
C LEU A 241 14.86 -14.51 17.01
N LEU A 242 13.66 -14.57 16.42
CA LEU A 242 12.40 -14.62 17.16
C LEU A 242 11.83 -16.04 17.31
N ALA A 243 12.58 -17.08 16.95
CA ALA A 243 12.06 -18.46 16.91
C ALA A 243 11.53 -18.96 18.27
N ASP A 244 12.13 -18.50 19.36
CA ASP A 244 11.75 -18.84 20.74
C ASP A 244 10.77 -17.83 21.37
N THR A 245 10.39 -16.77 20.64
CA THR A 245 9.43 -15.76 21.10
C THR A 245 8.02 -16.17 20.68
N GLU A 246 7.16 -16.50 21.65
CA GLU A 246 5.73 -16.73 21.39
C GLU A 246 5.03 -15.40 21.09
N MET A 247 4.35 -15.32 19.95
CA MET A 247 3.63 -14.14 19.52
C MET A 247 2.18 -14.50 19.20
N THR A 248 1.27 -13.52 19.26
CA THR A 248 -0.12 -13.70 18.80
C THR A 248 -0.40 -12.69 17.70
N ALA A 249 -0.84 -13.16 16.54
CA ALA A 249 -1.31 -12.32 15.45
C ALA A 249 -2.84 -12.41 15.36
N VAL A 250 -3.51 -11.25 15.44
CA VAL A 250 -4.96 -11.14 15.26
C VAL A 250 -5.22 -10.54 13.89
N PHE A 251 -5.80 -11.32 12.99
CA PHE A 251 -6.19 -10.88 11.66
C PHE A 251 -7.64 -10.46 11.67
N VAL A 252 -7.88 -9.18 11.36
CA VAL A 252 -9.21 -8.64 11.17
C VAL A 252 -9.44 -8.44 9.67
N ALA A 253 -10.44 -9.12 9.13
CA ALA A 253 -10.82 -8.99 7.74
C ALA A 253 -12.33 -9.16 7.57
N ASP A 254 -12.85 -8.68 6.44
CA ASP A 254 -14.23 -8.94 6.05
C ASP A 254 -14.45 -10.45 5.80
N ILE A 255 -15.65 -10.95 6.09
CA ILE A 255 -16.02 -12.37 5.92
C ILE A 255 -15.74 -12.88 4.50
N ALA A 256 -15.90 -12.03 3.49
CA ALA A 256 -15.65 -12.39 2.10
C ALA A 256 -14.16 -12.61 1.81
N HIS A 257 -13.26 -12.08 2.65
CA HIS A 257 -11.81 -12.19 2.50
C HIS A 257 -11.17 -13.16 3.49
N MET A 258 -11.90 -13.52 4.55
CA MET A 258 -11.37 -14.34 5.63
C MET A 258 -10.82 -15.70 5.17
N PRO A 259 -11.47 -16.47 4.26
CA PRO A 259 -10.92 -17.74 3.80
C PRO A 259 -9.52 -17.61 3.17
N ARG A 260 -9.31 -16.56 2.36
CA ARG A 260 -8.00 -16.27 1.75
C ARG A 260 -6.98 -15.81 2.79
N VAL A 261 -7.39 -14.95 3.72
CA VAL A 261 -6.55 -14.47 4.84
C VAL A 261 -6.08 -15.65 5.69
N MET A 262 -6.98 -16.56 6.07
CA MET A 262 -6.65 -17.77 6.83
C MET A 262 -5.65 -18.65 6.09
N TRP A 263 -5.87 -18.90 4.80
CA TRP A 263 -4.99 -19.75 4.01
C TRP A 263 -3.59 -19.13 3.81
N LEU A 264 -3.51 -17.83 3.58
CA LEU A 264 -2.23 -17.12 3.47
C LEU A 264 -1.52 -17.02 4.82
N ALA A 265 -2.25 -16.82 5.92
CA ALA A 265 -1.69 -16.80 7.25
C ALA A 265 -1.09 -18.15 7.62
N ASP A 266 -1.82 -19.26 7.38
CA ASP A 266 -1.32 -20.62 7.57
C ASP A 266 -0.06 -20.90 6.72
N TYR A 267 -0.01 -20.35 5.51
CA TYR A 267 1.14 -20.53 4.62
C TYR A 267 2.35 -19.67 4.98
N LEU A 268 2.17 -18.38 5.28
CA LEU A 268 3.24 -17.37 5.37
C LEU A 268 3.66 -17.01 6.79
N MET A 269 2.76 -17.14 7.77
CA MET A 269 3.09 -16.74 9.14
C MET A 269 4.08 -17.74 9.75
N PRO A 270 5.05 -17.25 10.54
CA PRO A 270 5.97 -18.12 11.27
C PRO A 270 5.21 -19.03 12.27
N ASP A 271 5.67 -20.26 12.45
CA ASP A 271 4.97 -21.27 13.26
C ASP A 271 4.92 -20.89 14.77
N ASN A 272 5.75 -19.96 15.24
CA ASN A 272 5.73 -19.43 16.61
C ASN A 272 4.65 -18.34 16.84
N PHE A 273 3.85 -18.00 15.82
CA PHE A 273 2.67 -17.16 15.98
C PHE A 273 1.42 -18.01 16.26
N LYS A 274 0.74 -17.68 17.35
CA LYS A 274 -0.66 -18.06 17.54
C LYS A 274 -1.54 -17.16 16.68
N LEU A 275 -2.25 -17.76 15.74
CA LEU A 275 -3.13 -17.04 14.81
C LEU A 275 -4.55 -16.97 15.36
N VAL A 276 -5.14 -15.76 15.35
CA VAL A 276 -6.54 -15.50 15.70
C VAL A 276 -7.17 -14.76 14.53
N PHE A 277 -8.36 -15.19 14.12
CA PHE A 277 -9.09 -14.60 13.00
C PHE A 277 -10.39 -13.99 13.51
N VAL A 278 -10.65 -12.73 13.14
CA VAL A 278 -11.84 -11.99 13.54
C VAL A 278 -12.49 -11.39 12.30
N GLU A 279 -13.73 -11.79 12.04
CA GLU A 279 -14.50 -11.24 10.93
C GLU A 279 -15.08 -9.88 11.35
N SER A 280 -14.84 -8.84 10.53
CA SER A 280 -15.26 -7.47 10.85
C SER A 280 -16.72 -7.16 10.50
N ARG A 281 -17.28 -7.88 9.51
CA ARG A 281 -18.62 -7.70 8.97
C ARG A 281 -19.26 -9.03 8.63
N THR A 282 -20.54 -9.14 8.95
CA THR A 282 -21.39 -10.29 8.59
C THR A 282 -22.54 -9.91 7.64
N ASP A 283 -22.59 -8.66 7.15
CA ASP A 283 -23.79 -8.07 6.52
C ASP A 283 -23.53 -7.50 5.11
N LEU A 284 -22.66 -8.15 4.33
CA LEU A 284 -22.57 -7.88 2.89
C LEU A 284 -23.83 -8.40 2.19
N ASP A 285 -24.37 -7.61 1.26
CA ASP A 285 -25.43 -8.11 0.38
C ASP A 285 -24.90 -9.23 -0.54
N GLU A 286 -25.82 -10.05 -1.05
CA GLU A 286 -25.49 -11.24 -1.83
C GLU A 286 -24.71 -10.92 -3.12
N ASP A 287 -24.99 -9.78 -3.76
CA ASP A 287 -24.30 -9.37 -4.99
C ASP A 287 -22.87 -8.88 -4.71
N ALA A 288 -22.67 -8.12 -3.63
CA ALA A 288 -21.35 -7.71 -3.15
C ALA A 288 -20.51 -8.90 -2.71
N LEU A 289 -21.13 -9.82 -1.96
CA LEU A 289 -20.50 -11.08 -1.57
C LEU A 289 -20.13 -11.92 -2.79
N GLN A 290 -21.05 -12.11 -3.75
CA GLN A 290 -20.80 -12.88 -4.96
C GLN A 290 -19.71 -12.24 -5.83
N LYS A 291 -19.72 -10.91 -6.04
CA LYS A 291 -18.63 -10.22 -6.74
C LYS A 291 -17.31 -10.37 -6.01
N SER A 292 -17.31 -10.36 -4.68
CA SER A 292 -16.10 -10.59 -3.90
C SER A 292 -15.60 -12.03 -4.08
N MET A 293 -16.47 -13.01 -3.87
CA MET A 293 -16.19 -14.43 -4.08
C MET A 293 -15.74 -14.72 -5.50
N GLU A 294 -16.30 -14.10 -6.53
CA GLU A 294 -15.83 -14.25 -7.92
C GLU A 294 -14.46 -13.62 -8.14
N ARG A 295 -14.13 -12.50 -7.48
CA ARG A 295 -12.77 -11.93 -7.50
C ARG A 295 -11.78 -12.87 -6.83
N GLU A 296 -12.18 -13.45 -5.70
CA GLU A 296 -11.39 -14.46 -5.01
C GLU A 296 -11.26 -15.71 -5.84
N GLU A 297 -12.34 -16.23 -6.42
CA GLU A 297 -12.37 -17.42 -7.26
C GLU A 297 -11.57 -17.21 -8.54
N ARG A 298 -11.62 -16.03 -9.17
CA ARG A 298 -10.72 -15.69 -10.30
C ARG A 298 -9.26 -15.63 -9.84
N SER A 299 -9.00 -15.06 -8.67
CA SER A 299 -7.67 -15.10 -8.05
C SER A 299 -7.26 -16.52 -7.66
N LEU A 300 -8.21 -17.42 -7.36
CA LEU A 300 -8.01 -18.83 -7.01
C LEU A 300 -7.90 -19.73 -8.26
N ASN A 301 -8.54 -19.36 -9.37
CA ASN A 301 -8.59 -20.09 -10.63
C ASN A 301 -7.43 -19.73 -11.55
N LEU A 302 -6.83 -18.55 -11.39
CA LEU A 302 -5.44 -18.32 -11.78
C LEU A 302 -4.47 -19.28 -11.05
N THR A 303 -4.92 -19.91 -9.95
CA THR A 303 -4.07 -20.42 -8.88
C THR A 303 -4.46 -21.77 -8.25
N ARG A 304 -5.17 -22.67 -8.95
CA ARG A 304 -5.23 -24.09 -8.49
C ARG A 304 -3.84 -24.70 -8.29
N ASN A 305 -2.81 -24.04 -8.84
CA ASN A 305 -1.40 -24.38 -8.81
C ASN A 305 -0.44 -23.19 -8.58
N TRP A 306 -0.88 -21.94 -8.36
CA TRP A 306 0.06 -20.80 -8.38
C TRP A 306 0.86 -20.64 -7.09
N LEU A 307 0.22 -20.68 -5.91
CA LEU A 307 0.97 -20.63 -4.66
C LEU A 307 1.84 -21.90 -4.47
N PRO A 308 1.34 -23.13 -4.62
CA PRO A 308 2.19 -24.32 -4.53
C PRO A 308 3.23 -24.46 -5.66
N ASN A 309 2.88 -24.20 -6.93
CA ASN A 309 3.78 -24.49 -8.07
C ASN A 309 4.58 -23.28 -8.58
N GLN A 310 4.22 -22.04 -8.23
CA GLN A 310 5.04 -20.87 -8.54
C GLN A 310 5.78 -20.31 -7.33
N MET A 311 5.19 -20.31 -6.13
CA MET A 311 5.91 -19.79 -4.95
C MET A 311 6.99 -20.75 -4.47
N GLY A 312 6.71 -22.05 -4.38
CA GLY A 312 7.68 -23.07 -3.98
C GLY A 312 8.35 -22.82 -2.61
N THR A 313 7.85 -21.86 -1.82
CA THR A 313 8.47 -21.38 -0.58
C THR A 313 7.46 -20.66 0.32
N ARG A 314 7.49 -20.94 1.63
CA ARG A 314 6.70 -20.22 2.68
C ARG A 314 7.32 -18.88 3.09
N ASN A 315 8.21 -18.34 2.26
CA ASN A 315 9.08 -17.23 2.64
C ASN A 315 8.48 -15.92 2.12
N PRO A 316 8.09 -14.96 3.00
CA PRO A 316 7.45 -13.73 2.58
C PRO A 316 8.27 -12.91 1.58
N ALA A 317 9.59 -12.81 1.74
CA ALA A 317 10.44 -12.04 0.83
C ALA A 317 10.53 -12.67 -0.58
N LYS A 318 10.61 -14.01 -0.66
CA LYS A 318 10.59 -14.73 -1.94
C LYS A 318 9.20 -14.70 -2.58
N VAL A 319 8.14 -14.77 -1.77
CA VAL A 319 6.76 -14.64 -2.23
C VAL A 319 6.49 -13.24 -2.75
N SER A 320 6.97 -12.19 -2.08
CA SER A 320 6.93 -10.81 -2.56
C SER A 320 7.66 -10.69 -3.90
N LYS A 321 8.89 -11.21 -4.03
CA LYS A 321 9.61 -11.19 -5.31
C LYS A 321 8.84 -11.86 -6.45
N LEU A 322 8.17 -12.96 -6.18
CA LEU A 322 7.38 -13.68 -7.18
C LEU A 322 6.04 -12.99 -7.48
N ALA A 323 5.41 -12.38 -6.47
CA ALA A 323 4.26 -11.52 -6.64
C ALA A 323 4.64 -10.33 -7.52
N ASP A 324 5.76 -9.65 -7.23
CA ASP A 324 6.31 -8.58 -8.05
C ASP A 324 6.59 -9.05 -9.48
N GLU A 325 7.32 -10.15 -9.68
CA GLU A 325 7.61 -10.69 -11.02
C GLU A 325 6.35 -11.07 -11.81
N ALA A 326 5.36 -11.66 -11.14
CA ALA A 326 4.06 -11.99 -11.74
C ALA A 326 3.26 -10.72 -12.08
N TYR A 327 3.36 -9.70 -11.23
CA TYR A 327 2.67 -8.42 -11.33
C TYR A 327 3.23 -7.57 -12.47
N TRP A 328 4.56 -7.53 -12.58
CA TRP A 328 5.25 -6.84 -13.68
C TRP A 328 5.23 -7.68 -14.98
N GLY A 329 5.01 -8.99 -14.90
CA GLY A 329 4.75 -9.91 -16.02
C GLY A 329 5.99 -10.33 -16.82
N LYS A 330 5.87 -11.43 -17.59
CA LYS A 330 6.88 -11.88 -18.57
C LYS A 330 7.16 -10.75 -19.58
N GLY A 331 8.29 -10.07 -19.41
CA GLY A 331 8.70 -8.90 -20.21
C GLY A 331 9.11 -7.70 -19.37
N SER A 332 8.87 -7.74 -18.06
CA SER A 332 9.43 -6.78 -17.11
C SER A 332 10.71 -7.33 -16.48
N ILE A 333 11.71 -6.48 -16.40
CA ILE A 333 13.04 -6.81 -15.87
C ILE A 333 13.02 -6.38 -14.40
N SER A 334 13.18 -7.32 -13.48
CA SER A 334 13.26 -6.99 -12.05
C SER A 334 14.50 -6.12 -11.77
N ASN A 335 14.48 -5.25 -10.76
CA ASN A 335 15.68 -4.50 -10.33
C ASN A 335 16.87 -5.42 -10.03
N ARG A 336 16.60 -6.67 -9.63
CA ARG A 336 17.61 -7.72 -9.44
C ARG A 336 18.20 -8.21 -10.77
N GLU A 337 17.42 -8.38 -11.83
CA GLU A 337 17.90 -8.73 -13.17
C GLU A 337 18.66 -7.58 -13.82
N ILE A 338 18.25 -6.34 -13.59
CA ILE A 338 19.01 -5.14 -13.98
C ILE A 338 20.37 -5.16 -13.26
N ASN A 339 20.37 -5.34 -11.94
CA ASN A 339 21.61 -5.38 -11.15
C ASN A 339 22.51 -6.59 -11.48
N ALA A 340 21.94 -7.75 -11.81
CA ALA A 340 22.69 -8.93 -12.24
C ALA A 340 23.29 -8.76 -13.65
N SER A 341 22.55 -8.11 -14.58
CA SER A 341 23.05 -7.80 -15.92
C SER A 341 24.15 -6.74 -15.88
N ILE A 342 24.03 -5.75 -14.99
CA ILE A 342 25.08 -4.74 -14.71
C ILE A 342 26.34 -5.37 -14.11
N GLN A 343 26.20 -6.43 -13.30
CA GLN A 343 27.35 -7.16 -12.74
C GLN A 343 28.03 -8.11 -13.73
N GLN A 344 27.29 -8.66 -14.70
CA GLN A 344 27.86 -9.50 -15.76
C GLN A 344 28.46 -8.70 -16.94
N ALA A 345 28.12 -7.42 -17.05
CA ALA A 345 28.66 -6.49 -18.05
C ALA A 345 29.92 -5.72 -17.58
N LYS A 346 30.45 -6.04 -16.39
CA LYS A 346 31.82 -5.69 -15.96
C LYS A 346 32.77 -6.82 -16.32
#